data_AF-A0A7J0C7Y9-F1
#
_entry.id   AF-A0A7J0C7Y9-F1
#
_cell.length_a   1.000
_cell.length_b   1.000
_cell.length_c   1.000
_cell.angle_alpha   90.00
_cell.angle_beta   90.00
_cell.angle_gamma   90.00
#
_symmetry.space_group_name_H-M   'P 1'
#
loop_
_entity.id
_entity.type
_entity.pdbx_description
1 polymer ?
#
loop_
_entity_poly.entity_id
_entity_poly.type
_entity_poly.pdbx_seq_one_letter_code
_entity_poly.pdbx_strand_id
1 'polypeptide(L)'
;MLIDPVARRTDGESVRIAKDVLSAGSRAKICLPDTPEEFIRALSRRGGRRPVVVGDDGALLRAVAHLHRERELSGGALSLIPVGAPPTLELAHALGVPRGAVAAARSALDGTVRRLDLLVDDSDGVVLGRLRIPVLPRPVRPPIRGSRRSGTPAARWWRPWSTRPPPPPPTRRRARTGCAWRRTASCSTTWTGRSRASR
;
A
#
# COMPACT_ATOMS: atom_id res chain seq x y z
N MET A 1 -8.37 13.37 -0.61
CA MET A 1 -8.69 12.10 -1.26
C MET A 1 -8.00 12.05 -2.60
N LEU A 2 -7.15 11.06 -2.81
CA LEU A 2 -6.54 10.74 -4.10
C LEU A 2 -7.26 9.51 -4.66
N ILE A 3 -7.72 9.58 -5.90
CA ILE A 3 -8.40 8.46 -6.55
C ILE A 3 -7.48 7.87 -7.60
N ASP A 4 -7.13 6.60 -7.42
CA ASP A 4 -6.31 5.88 -8.37
C ASP A 4 -7.03 5.71 -9.72
N PRO A 5 -6.33 5.88 -10.86
CA PRO A 5 -6.93 5.68 -12.17
C PRO A 5 -7.42 4.24 -12.38
N VAL A 6 -6.79 3.23 -11.75
CA VAL A 6 -7.26 1.84 -11.81
C VAL A 6 -8.61 1.71 -11.13
N ALA A 7 -8.78 2.24 -9.91
CA ALA A 7 -10.06 2.21 -9.20
C ALA A 7 -11.21 2.83 -10.00
N ARG A 8 -10.96 3.98 -10.65
CA ARG A 8 -11.95 4.66 -11.51
C ARG A 8 -12.43 3.77 -12.66
N ARG A 9 -11.53 2.97 -13.23
CA ARG A 9 -11.82 2.06 -14.36
C ARG A 9 -12.45 0.75 -13.90
N THR A 10 -12.05 0.23 -12.75
CA THR A 10 -12.50 -1.07 -12.26
C THR A 10 -13.89 -1.00 -11.65
N ASP A 11 -14.15 -0.01 -10.80
CA ASP A 11 -15.44 0.13 -10.13
C ASP A 11 -15.73 1.61 -9.81
N GLY A 12 -16.25 2.31 -10.82
CA GLY A 12 -16.64 3.71 -10.69
C GLY A 12 -17.83 3.93 -9.73
N GLU A 13 -18.65 2.91 -9.46
CA GLU A 13 -19.75 3.02 -8.50
C GLU A 13 -19.22 3.11 -7.07
N SER A 14 -18.34 2.18 -6.69
CA SER A 14 -17.67 2.23 -5.38
C SER A 14 -16.88 3.52 -5.17
N VAL A 15 -16.24 4.05 -6.23
CA VAL A 15 -15.56 5.36 -6.17
C VAL A 15 -16.53 6.49 -5.86
N ARG A 16 -17.70 6.52 -6.52
CA ARG A 16 -18.74 7.53 -6.26
C ARG A 16 -19.28 7.42 -4.84
N ILE A 17 -19.59 6.20 -4.38
CA ILE A 17 -20.03 5.95 -3.00
C ILE A 17 -19.00 6.45 -1.99
N ALA A 18 -17.73 6.11 -2.19
CA ALA A 18 -16.64 6.56 -1.33
C ALA A 18 -16.53 8.08 -1.30
N LYS A 19 -16.62 8.73 -2.47
CA LYS A 19 -16.61 10.19 -2.59
C LYS A 19 -17.78 10.79 -1.81
N ASP A 20 -18.99 10.26 -1.96
CA ASP A 20 -20.20 10.82 -1.35
C ASP A 20 -20.12 10.74 0.18
N VAL A 21 -19.73 9.57 0.72
CA VAL A 21 -19.53 9.39 2.16
C VAL A 21 -18.45 10.33 2.70
N LEU A 22 -17.29 10.42 2.03
CA LEU A 22 -16.19 11.28 2.48
C LEU A 22 -16.53 12.77 2.40
N SER A 23 -17.28 13.18 1.38
CA SER A 23 -17.71 14.57 1.19
C SER A 23 -18.78 14.96 2.21
N ALA A 24 -19.63 14.03 2.61
CA ALA A 24 -20.61 14.24 3.67
C ALA A 24 -19.96 14.36 5.05
N GLY A 25 -18.92 13.56 5.34
CA GLY A 25 -18.26 13.55 6.65
C GLY A 25 -17.08 14.51 6.81
N SER A 26 -16.56 15.09 5.73
CA SER A 26 -15.39 15.98 5.81
C SER A 26 -15.26 16.91 4.59
N ARG A 27 -14.57 18.05 4.78
CA ARG A 27 -14.17 18.92 3.67
C ARG A 27 -12.96 18.34 2.93
N ALA A 28 -13.18 17.26 2.17
CA ALA A 28 -12.13 16.56 1.44
C ALA A 28 -11.77 17.27 0.12
N LYS A 29 -10.49 17.53 -0.10
CA LYS A 29 -9.97 17.90 -1.43
C LYS A 29 -9.84 16.63 -2.28
N ILE A 30 -10.45 16.63 -3.46
CA ILE A 30 -10.36 15.52 -4.42
C ILE A 30 -9.20 15.78 -5.38
N CYS A 31 -8.35 14.78 -5.59
CA CYS A 31 -7.28 14.76 -6.57
C CYS A 31 -7.43 13.50 -7.42
N LEU A 32 -7.36 13.64 -8.75
CA LEU A 32 -7.50 12.55 -9.72
C LEU A 32 -6.19 12.42 -10.51
N PRO A 33 -5.12 11.86 -9.90
CA PRO A 33 -3.89 11.63 -10.64
C PRO A 33 -4.13 10.60 -11.74
N ASP A 34 -3.60 10.88 -12.93
CA ASP A 34 -3.58 9.94 -14.05
C ASP A 34 -2.22 9.24 -14.13
N THR A 35 -1.16 9.88 -13.62
CA THR A 35 0.21 9.33 -13.59
C THR A 35 0.74 9.13 -12.17
N PRO A 36 1.75 8.25 -11.99
CA PRO A 36 2.45 8.11 -10.70
C PRO A 36 3.07 9.42 -10.21
N GLU A 37 3.58 10.26 -11.11
CA GLU A 37 4.20 11.55 -10.79
C GLU A 37 3.15 12.54 -10.26
N GLU A 38 1.96 12.57 -10.87
CA GLU A 38 0.84 13.36 -10.37
C GLU A 38 0.34 12.88 -9.01
N PHE A 39 0.34 11.55 -8.80
CA PHE A 39 -0.02 10.96 -7.51
C PHE A 39 0.91 11.45 -6.41
N ILE A 40 2.22 11.39 -6.65
CA ILE A 40 3.25 11.90 -5.76
C ILE A 40 3.07 13.40 -5.50
N ARG A 41 2.90 14.20 -6.56
CA ARG A 41 2.67 15.66 -6.43
C ARG A 41 1.42 15.97 -5.63
N ALA A 42 0.34 15.21 -5.81
CA ALA A 42 -0.90 15.38 -5.07
C ALA A 42 -0.73 15.03 -3.58
N LEU A 43 0.06 14.01 -3.26
CA LEU A 43 0.40 13.68 -1.88
C LEU A 43 1.26 14.77 -1.23
N SER A 44 2.29 15.26 -1.89
CA SER A 44 3.16 16.31 -1.33
C SER A 44 2.41 17.64 -1.12
N ARG A 45 1.45 17.97 -1.99
CA ARG A 45 0.63 19.20 -1.88
C ARG A 45 -0.50 19.11 -0.85
N ARG A 46 -0.67 17.97 -0.18
CA ARG A 46 -1.78 17.79 0.79
C ARG A 46 -1.56 18.59 2.08
N GLY A 47 -0.32 18.98 2.39
CA GLY A 47 0.06 19.58 3.67
C GLY A 47 -0.20 18.63 4.85
N GLY A 48 -0.56 19.19 6.02
CA GLY A 48 -0.87 18.40 7.23
C GLY A 48 -2.21 17.64 7.20
N ARG A 49 -2.92 17.63 6.05
CA ARG A 49 -4.20 16.91 5.94
C ARG A 49 -3.96 15.40 5.86
N ARG A 50 -4.86 14.63 6.48
CA ARG A 50 -4.81 13.16 6.43
C ARG A 50 -5.08 12.68 5.00
N PRO A 51 -4.12 12.01 4.33
CA PRO A 51 -4.36 11.45 3.01
C PRO A 51 -5.33 10.28 3.08
N VAL A 52 -6.30 10.28 2.17
CA VAL A 52 -7.18 9.14 1.89
C VAL A 52 -6.91 8.72 0.46
N VAL A 53 -6.51 7.47 0.25
CA VAL A 53 -6.29 6.86 -1.07
C VAL A 53 -7.48 5.96 -1.39
N VAL A 54 -8.06 6.12 -2.57
CA VAL A 54 -9.10 5.24 -3.11
C VAL A 54 -8.46 4.46 -4.25
N GLY A 55 -8.30 3.15 -4.07
CA GLY A 55 -7.41 2.37 -4.91
C GLY A 55 -7.22 0.95 -4.43
N ASP A 56 -6.33 0.24 -5.12
CA ASP A 56 -5.93 -1.11 -4.79
C ASP A 56 -4.64 -1.15 -3.95
N ASP A 57 -4.12 -2.36 -3.73
CA ASP A 57 -2.86 -2.59 -3.01
C ASP A 57 -1.65 -1.91 -3.67
N GLY A 58 -1.68 -1.72 -4.98
CA GLY A 58 -0.64 -1.00 -5.71
C GLY A 58 -0.68 0.51 -5.44
N ALA A 59 -1.88 1.10 -5.40
CA ALA A 59 -2.08 2.50 -5.00
C ALA A 59 -1.65 2.74 -3.55
N LEU A 60 -1.95 1.78 -2.67
CA LEU A 60 -1.46 1.75 -1.30
C LEU A 60 0.08 1.77 -1.25
N LEU A 61 0.73 0.86 -1.96
CA LEU A 61 2.20 0.74 -1.97
C LEU A 61 2.85 2.04 -2.46
N ARG A 62 2.33 2.65 -3.55
CA ARG A 62 2.82 3.95 -4.05
C ARG A 62 2.74 5.05 -2.99
N ALA A 63 1.63 5.12 -2.26
CA ALA A 63 1.45 6.11 -1.20
C ALA A 63 2.43 5.90 -0.04
N VAL A 64 2.55 4.65 0.45
CA VAL A 64 3.42 4.34 1.58
C VAL A 64 4.90 4.55 1.20
N ALA A 65 5.32 4.12 0.01
CA ALA A 65 6.67 4.34 -0.48
C ALA A 65 7.01 5.84 -0.56
N HIS A 66 6.07 6.66 -1.06
CA HIS A 66 6.28 8.11 -1.11
C HIS A 66 6.39 8.73 0.29
N LEU A 67 5.44 8.44 1.18
CA LEU A 67 5.44 8.99 2.53
C LEU A 67 6.63 8.51 3.38
N HIS A 68 7.14 7.31 3.11
CA HIS A 68 8.34 6.79 3.77
C HIS A 68 9.57 7.61 3.38
N ARG A 69 9.77 7.86 2.08
CA ARG A 69 10.89 8.66 1.57
C ARG A 69 10.88 10.09 2.11
N GLU A 70 9.71 10.71 2.21
CA GLU A 70 9.56 12.06 2.78
C GLU A 70 9.59 12.09 4.32
N ARG A 71 9.76 10.94 4.99
CA ARG A 71 9.69 10.79 6.46
C ARG A 71 8.39 11.32 7.08
N GLU A 72 7.29 11.31 6.32
CA GLU A 72 6.00 11.84 6.76
C GLU A 72 5.09 10.80 7.41
N LEU A 73 5.43 9.50 7.34
CA LEU A 73 4.62 8.45 7.95
C LEU A 73 4.50 8.56 9.48
N SER A 74 5.47 9.20 10.14
CA SER A 74 5.41 9.49 11.58
C SER A 74 4.54 10.72 11.91
N GLY A 75 4.28 11.58 10.94
CA GLY A 75 3.58 12.86 11.11
C GLY A 75 2.06 12.80 10.88
N GLY A 76 1.52 11.71 10.34
CA GLY A 76 0.11 11.62 10.04
C GLY A 76 -0.38 10.20 9.74
N ALA A 77 -1.70 10.02 9.79
CA ALA A 77 -2.35 8.75 9.44
C ALA A 77 -2.70 8.70 7.95
N LEU A 78 -2.41 7.57 7.32
CA LEU A 78 -2.85 7.24 5.96
C LEU A 78 -4.11 6.37 6.04
N SER A 79 -5.12 6.69 5.23
CA SER A 79 -6.36 5.90 5.10
C SER A 79 -6.49 5.35 3.68
N LEU A 80 -7.06 4.15 3.56
CA LEU A 80 -7.32 3.47 2.29
C LEU A 80 -8.80 3.13 2.19
N ILE A 81 -9.37 3.30 1.01
CA ILE A 81 -10.65 2.73 0.61
C ILE A 81 -10.36 1.75 -0.53
N PRO A 82 -10.49 0.43 -0.30
CA PRO A 82 -10.12 -0.60 -1.26
C PRO A 82 -11.13 -0.59 -2.42
N VAL A 83 -10.65 -0.27 -3.62
CA VAL A 83 -11.43 -0.34 -4.86
C VAL A 83 -10.51 -0.89 -5.95
N GLY A 84 -10.86 -2.05 -6.50
CA GLY A 84 -10.03 -2.80 -7.41
C GLY A 84 -10.58 -4.20 -7.63
N ALA A 85 -9.88 -5.00 -8.43
CA ALA A 85 -10.24 -6.40 -8.63
C ALA A 85 -9.93 -7.19 -7.34
N PRO A 86 -10.68 -8.25 -7.00
CA PRO A 86 -10.49 -8.97 -5.74
C PRO A 86 -9.04 -9.37 -5.42
N PRO A 87 -8.22 -9.88 -6.38
CA PRO A 87 -6.82 -10.24 -6.12
C PRO A 87 -5.92 -9.06 -5.73
N THR A 88 -6.32 -7.82 -6.08
CA THR A 88 -5.54 -6.60 -5.82
C THR A 88 -5.94 -5.91 -4.52
N LEU A 89 -6.80 -6.53 -3.70
CA LEU A 89 -7.27 -6.00 -2.42
C LEU A 89 -6.87 -6.88 -1.22
N GLU A 90 -6.14 -7.97 -1.45
CA GLU A 90 -5.78 -8.96 -0.44
C GLU A 90 -4.95 -8.33 0.70
N LEU A 91 -3.99 -7.46 0.37
CA LEU A 91 -3.22 -6.76 1.39
C LEU A 91 -4.10 -5.78 2.17
N ALA A 92 -4.94 -5.00 1.49
CA ALA A 92 -5.88 -4.11 2.17
C ALA A 92 -6.74 -4.86 3.19
N HIS A 93 -7.28 -6.03 2.84
CA HIS A 93 -8.09 -6.84 3.74
C HIS A 93 -7.28 -7.48 4.87
N ALA A 94 -6.06 -7.96 4.60
CA ALA A 94 -5.15 -8.42 5.66
C ALA A 94 -4.85 -7.29 6.67
N LEU A 95 -4.67 -6.06 6.18
CA LEU A 95 -4.50 -4.84 6.98
C LEU A 95 -5.79 -4.36 7.66
N GLY A 96 -6.95 -4.75 7.12
CA GLY A 96 -8.24 -4.75 7.79
C GLY A 96 -9.30 -3.75 7.46
N VAL A 97 -8.99 -2.81 6.59
CA VAL A 97 -9.59 -2.89 5.27
C VAL A 97 -11.04 -3.41 5.18
N PRO A 98 -12.12 -2.77 5.67
CA PRO A 98 -13.46 -3.30 5.39
C PRO A 98 -13.69 -3.47 3.89
N ARG A 99 -14.38 -4.54 3.49
CA ARG A 99 -14.57 -4.91 2.07
C ARG A 99 -15.49 -3.96 1.29
N GLY A 100 -16.49 -3.37 1.96
CA GLY A 100 -17.43 -2.46 1.31
C GLY A 100 -16.96 -1.00 1.32
N ALA A 101 -17.16 -0.29 0.21
CA ALA A 101 -16.77 1.10 0.03
C ALA A 101 -17.32 2.02 1.16
N VAL A 102 -18.60 1.86 1.54
CA VAL A 102 -19.22 2.64 2.63
C VAL A 102 -18.51 2.39 3.97
N ALA A 103 -18.31 1.12 4.33
CA ALA A 103 -17.70 0.74 5.61
C ALA A 103 -16.24 1.20 5.69
N ALA A 104 -15.50 1.10 4.58
CA ALA A 104 -14.14 1.59 4.48
C ALA A 104 -14.08 3.13 4.56
N ALA A 105 -14.98 3.84 3.87
CA ALA A 105 -15.07 5.30 3.94
C ALA A 105 -15.39 5.81 5.35
N ARG A 106 -16.36 5.19 6.03
CA ARG A 106 -16.66 5.48 7.44
C ARG A 106 -15.46 5.20 8.35
N SER A 107 -14.71 4.13 8.09
CA SER A 107 -13.50 3.84 8.85
C SER A 107 -12.38 4.87 8.63
N ALA A 108 -12.34 5.51 7.45
CA ALA A 108 -11.40 6.59 7.17
C ALA A 108 -11.76 7.90 7.90
N LEU A 109 -13.05 8.17 8.10
CA LEU A 109 -13.54 9.32 8.86
C LEU A 109 -13.42 9.10 10.36
N ASP A 110 -13.98 8.00 10.85
CA ASP A 110 -14.30 7.80 12.27
C ASP A 110 -13.58 6.61 12.92
N GLY A 111 -12.83 5.81 12.15
CA GLY A 111 -12.17 4.58 12.66
C GLY A 111 -11.11 4.85 13.73
N THR A 112 -10.39 3.81 14.23
CA THR A 112 -9.28 3.94 15.23
C THR A 112 -7.85 3.72 14.68
N VAL A 113 -6.85 4.58 14.94
CA VAL A 113 -5.47 4.52 14.37
C VAL A 113 -4.77 3.35 15.02
N ARG A 114 -4.16 2.50 14.20
CA ARG A 114 -3.26 1.41 14.61
C ARG A 114 -1.86 1.64 14.08
N ARG A 115 -0.85 1.47 14.90
CA ARG A 115 0.53 1.49 14.42
C ARG A 115 0.87 0.15 13.78
N LEU A 116 1.50 0.21 12.62
CA LEU A 116 2.04 -0.90 11.85
C LEU A 116 3.53 -0.62 11.62
N ASP A 117 4.30 -1.68 11.62
CA ASP A 117 5.72 -1.64 11.27
C ASP A 117 5.87 -1.82 9.76
N LEU A 118 6.87 -1.13 9.19
CA LEU A 118 7.20 -1.21 7.78
C LEU A 118 8.47 -2.04 7.60
N LEU A 119 8.48 -2.96 6.64
CA LEU A 119 9.70 -3.60 6.19
C LEU A 119 10.26 -2.81 5.00
N VAL A 120 11.53 -2.45 5.09
CA VAL A 120 12.24 -1.65 4.09
C VAL A 120 13.51 -2.40 3.70
N ASP A 121 13.84 -2.38 2.40
CA ASP A 121 15.10 -2.93 1.89
C ASP A 121 16.25 -1.91 2.00
N ASP A 122 17.47 -2.32 1.62
CA ASP A 122 18.66 -1.46 1.71
C ASP A 122 18.65 -0.31 0.67
N SER A 123 17.69 -0.30 -0.26
CA SER A 123 17.46 0.75 -1.26
C SER A 123 16.34 1.73 -0.86
N ASP A 124 15.91 1.71 0.41
CA ASP A 124 14.72 2.42 0.91
C ASP A 124 13.41 1.98 0.23
N GLY A 125 13.41 0.80 -0.41
CA GLY A 125 12.25 0.19 -1.03
C GLY A 125 11.32 -0.41 0.01
N VAL A 126 10.03 -0.09 -0.08
CA VAL A 126 9.00 -0.57 0.86
C VAL A 126 8.48 -1.93 0.45
N VAL A 127 8.45 -2.87 1.39
CA VAL A 127 7.87 -4.21 1.22
C VAL A 127 6.55 -4.29 1.97
N LEU A 128 5.45 -4.50 1.24
CA LEU A 128 4.12 -4.75 1.81
C LEU A 128 3.60 -6.14 1.43
N GLY A 129 2.97 -6.82 2.38
CA GLY A 129 2.37 -8.14 2.14
C GLY A 129 3.39 -9.28 2.18
N ARG A 130 3.32 -10.19 1.20
CA ARG A 130 4.12 -11.41 1.18
C ARG A 130 5.52 -11.16 0.59
N LEU A 131 6.55 -11.32 1.41
CA LEU A 131 7.95 -11.33 0.96
C LEU A 131 8.39 -12.77 0.65
N ARG A 132 8.90 -13.00 -0.56
CA ARG A 132 9.55 -14.26 -0.95
C ARG A 132 11.05 -14.03 -1.10
N ILE A 133 11.84 -14.70 -0.27
CA ILE A 133 13.31 -14.68 -0.35
C ILE A 133 13.75 -15.94 -1.10
N PRO A 134 14.25 -15.84 -2.34
CA PRO A 134 14.72 -17.02 -3.07
C PRO A 134 16.01 -17.55 -2.43
N VAL A 135 16.13 -18.87 -2.31
CA VAL A 135 17.40 -19.52 -2.01
C VAL A 135 18.23 -19.52 -3.30
N LEU A 136 19.27 -18.70 -3.37
CA LEU A 136 20.22 -18.76 -4.47
C LEU A 136 21.12 -19.99 -4.31
N PRO A 137 21.37 -20.77 -5.38
CA PRO A 137 22.31 -21.87 -5.32
C PRO A 137 23.68 -21.35 -4.85
N ARG A 138 24.30 -22.05 -3.90
CA ARG A 138 25.65 -21.73 -3.43
C ARG A 138 26.59 -21.80 -4.64
N PRO A 139 27.35 -20.73 -4.96
CA PRO A 139 28.31 -20.79 -6.05
C PRO A 139 29.31 -21.90 -5.75
N VAL A 140 29.27 -22.97 -6.55
CA VAL A 140 30.31 -23.99 -6.54
C VAL A 140 31.57 -23.30 -7.04
N ARG A 141 32.54 -23.16 -6.14
CA ARG A 141 33.84 -22.57 -6.46
C ARG A 141 34.46 -23.44 -7.56
N PRO A 142 34.64 -22.93 -8.80
CA PRO A 142 35.23 -23.75 -9.84
C PRO A 142 36.64 -24.15 -9.40
N PRO A 143 37.06 -25.42 -9.58
CA PRO A 143 38.45 -25.79 -9.37
C PRO A 143 39.32 -24.92 -10.27
N ILE A 144 40.36 -24.30 -9.70
CA ILE A 144 41.34 -23.54 -10.47
C ILE A 144 42.06 -24.53 -11.39
N ARG A 145 41.65 -24.60 -12.65
CA ARG A 145 42.41 -25.23 -13.74
C ARG A 145 42.43 -24.31 -14.95
N GLY A 146 43.64 -24.05 -15.41
CA GLY A 146 43.93 -23.06 -16.43
C GLY A 146 43.34 -23.39 -17.82
N SER A 147 43.03 -22.30 -18.50
CA SER A 147 43.05 -22.09 -19.95
C SER A 147 41.91 -22.63 -20.83
N ARG A 148 41.50 -21.69 -21.72
CA ARG A 148 40.87 -21.77 -23.04
C ARG A 148 39.34 -21.94 -23.17
N ARG A 149 38.72 -20.77 -23.43
CA ARG A 149 37.66 -20.43 -24.40
C ARG A 149 36.75 -21.56 -24.92
N SER A 150 35.46 -21.41 -24.68
CA SER A 150 34.42 -21.36 -25.74
C SER A 150 33.11 -20.88 -25.12
N GLY A 151 32.40 -20.01 -25.85
CA GLY A 151 31.25 -19.27 -25.36
C GLY A 151 29.94 -20.06 -25.36
N THR A 152 29.02 -19.64 -24.51
CA THR A 152 27.60 -19.94 -24.63
C THR A 152 26.82 -18.70 -24.19
N PRO A 153 25.84 -18.19 -24.96
CA PRO A 153 25.15 -16.97 -24.60
C PRO A 153 24.07 -17.29 -23.56
N ALA A 154 24.32 -16.90 -22.31
CA ALA A 154 23.30 -16.91 -21.28
C ALA A 154 22.18 -15.92 -21.65
N ALA A 155 20.96 -16.41 -21.58
CA ALA A 155 19.75 -15.74 -21.98
C ALA A 155 19.62 -14.34 -21.33
N ARG A 156 19.55 -13.37 -22.24
CA ARG A 156 19.22 -11.97 -22.03
C ARG A 156 17.81 -11.85 -21.46
N TRP A 157 17.69 -11.54 -20.19
CA TRP A 157 16.45 -11.00 -19.64
C TRP A 157 16.80 -9.85 -18.68
N TRP A 158 16.34 -8.66 -19.06
CA TRP A 158 16.27 -7.42 -18.28
C TRP A 158 17.48 -6.45 -18.30
N ARG A 159 17.31 -5.40 -19.11
CA ARG A 159 17.71 -3.98 -18.94
C ARG A 159 16.59 -3.14 -19.58
N PRO A 160 16.32 -1.87 -19.17
CA PRO A 160 17.24 -0.84 -18.66
C PRO A 160 16.73 -0.12 -17.37
N TRP A 161 17.43 0.74 -16.61
CA TRP A 161 18.50 1.72 -16.85
C TRP A 161 19.56 1.78 -15.71
N SER A 162 20.81 2.02 -16.13
CA SER A 162 21.95 2.73 -15.51
C SER A 162 22.37 2.54 -14.02
N THR A 163 23.44 1.74 -13.87
CA THR A 163 24.72 2.02 -13.18
C THR A 163 24.73 2.57 -11.75
N ARG A 164 24.73 1.67 -10.77
CA ARG A 164 25.52 1.80 -9.53
C ARG A 164 26.15 0.45 -9.17
N PRO A 165 27.40 0.40 -8.66
CA PRO A 165 27.97 -0.84 -8.14
C PRO A 165 27.17 -1.34 -6.92
N PRO A 166 27.11 -2.66 -6.68
CA PRO A 166 26.36 -3.23 -5.57
C PRO A 166 26.95 -2.80 -4.21
N PRO A 167 26.12 -2.43 -3.21
CA PRO A 167 26.59 -2.11 -1.86
C PRO A 167 27.09 -3.36 -1.11
N PRO A 168 27.92 -3.18 -0.05
CA PRO A 168 28.40 -4.27 0.82
C PRO A 168 27.26 -4.96 1.58
N PRO A 169 27.47 -6.19 2.09
CA PRO A 169 26.41 -7.03 2.67
C PRO A 169 25.78 -6.42 3.94
N PRO A 170 24.50 -6.73 4.21
CA PRO A 170 23.68 -5.98 5.16
C PRO A 170 24.05 -6.25 6.63
N THR A 171 24.30 -5.17 7.37
CA THR A 171 24.15 -5.16 8.83
C THR A 171 22.67 -4.95 9.15
N ARG A 172 22.00 -6.00 9.66
CA ARG A 172 20.60 -5.93 10.11
C ARG A 172 20.40 -4.74 11.05
N ARG A 173 19.70 -3.70 10.58
CA ARG A 173 19.23 -2.61 11.43
C ARG A 173 17.70 -2.64 11.49
N ARG A 174 17.19 -3.02 12.65
CA ARG A 174 15.77 -2.99 12.98
C ARG A 174 15.36 -1.53 13.17
N ALA A 175 14.88 -0.86 12.12
CA ALA A 175 14.29 0.46 12.28
C ALA A 175 12.85 0.31 12.80
N ARG A 176 12.65 0.53 14.11
CA ARG A 176 11.32 0.72 14.69
C ARG A 176 10.84 2.11 14.32
N THR A 177 10.01 2.23 13.29
CA THR A 177 9.31 3.48 12.97
C THR A 177 7.82 3.16 12.81
N GLY A 178 7.09 3.37 13.92
CA GLY A 178 5.66 3.07 14.00
C GLY A 178 4.84 4.00 13.12
N CYS A 179 4.14 3.43 12.15
CA CYS A 179 3.34 4.17 11.16
C CYS A 179 1.85 3.80 11.28
N ALA A 180 0.97 4.80 11.28
CA ALA A 180 -0.40 4.72 11.79
C ALA A 180 -1.48 4.53 10.70
N TRP A 181 -2.30 3.47 10.81
CA TRP A 181 -3.33 2.94 9.90
C TRP A 181 -4.62 2.54 10.66
N ARG A 182 -5.83 3.01 10.31
CA ARG A 182 -7.04 2.77 11.14
C ARG A 182 -7.81 1.45 10.83
N ARG A 183 -8.29 0.70 11.85
CA ARG A 183 -9.30 -0.40 11.76
C ARG A 183 -10.37 -0.23 12.86
N THR A 184 -11.60 -0.66 12.58
CA THR A 184 -12.78 -0.61 13.46
C THR A 184 -12.81 -1.76 14.46
N ALA A 185 -13.31 -1.45 15.67
CA ALA A 185 -13.62 -2.43 16.69
C ALA A 185 -14.72 -3.37 16.21
N SER A 186 -14.51 -4.66 16.44
CA SER A 186 -15.56 -5.68 16.44
C SER A 186 -16.55 -5.32 17.54
N CYS A 187 -17.83 -5.17 17.19
CA CYS A 187 -18.91 -5.31 18.16
C CYS A 187 -19.79 -6.47 17.70
N SER A 188 -19.64 -7.58 18.38
CA SER A 188 -20.52 -8.73 18.33
C SER A 188 -21.55 -8.59 19.45
N THR A 189 -22.78 -9.08 19.20
CA THR A 189 -23.85 -9.33 20.19
C THR A 189 -24.58 -8.04 20.64
N THR A 190 -25.90 -7.89 20.53
CA THR A 190 -26.98 -8.85 20.82
C THR A 190 -28.24 -8.41 20.07
N TRP A 191 -28.87 -9.36 19.38
CA TRP A 191 -30.23 -9.23 18.88
C TRP A 191 -31.18 -9.33 20.08
N THR A 192 -31.78 -8.21 20.51
CA THR A 192 -32.98 -8.25 21.37
C THR A 192 -34.18 -7.96 20.50
N GLY A 193 -34.92 -9.01 20.18
CA GLY A 193 -36.26 -8.89 19.66
C GLY A 193 -37.12 -8.07 20.62
N ARG A 194 -37.95 -7.20 20.05
CA ARG A 194 -39.19 -6.79 20.68
C ARG A 194 -40.27 -6.68 19.62
N SER A 195 -40.98 -7.79 19.48
CA SER A 195 -42.34 -7.89 18.99
C SER A 195 -43.27 -6.96 19.77
N ARG A 196 -44.06 -6.16 19.05
CA ARG A 196 -45.44 -5.71 19.36
C ARG A 196 -46.08 -5.43 17.98
N ALA A 197 -46.89 -6.32 17.43
CA ALA A 197 -48.29 -6.62 17.78
C ALA A 197 -49.19 -5.38 17.67
N SER A 198 -49.88 -5.32 16.53
CA SER A 198 -51.22 -4.80 16.28
C SER A 198 -51.94 -4.01 17.38
N ARG A 199 -52.39 -2.80 17.01
CA ARG A 199 -53.81 -2.42 16.93
C ARG A 199 -53.98 -1.24 15.99
#